data_AF-A0A847X5D4-F1
#
_entry.id   AF-A0A847X5D4-F1
#
_cell.length_a   1.000
_cell.length_b   1.000
_cell.length_c   1.000
_cell.angle_alpha   90.00
_cell.angle_beta   90.00
_cell.angle_gamma   90.00
#
_symmetry.space_group_name_H-M   'P 1'
#
loop_
_entity.id
_entity.type
_entity.pdbx_description
1 polymer ?
#
loop_
_entity_poly.entity_id
_entity_poly.type
_entity_poly.pdbx_seq_one_letter_code
_entity_poly.pdbx_strand_id
1 'polypeptide(L)'
;MQGPLFISNRIQENFFYKQAITNLGINDTIIVGGTNAIAKAVETQLPKVSERIEGTTRYETSVAIAKTKFANSGLGYIASGEVYADVLVIGPTAARNNAPVLLTPTAKARPSVAEYIKNAKFEKLTVVGGTGRIPDAVVKELTGK
;
A
#
# COMPACT_ATOMS: atom_id res chain seq x y z
N MET A 1 8.07 10.37 5.82
CA MET A 1 8.67 9.37 6.73
C MET A 1 9.53 8.46 5.87
N GLN A 2 10.84 8.40 6.08
CA GLN A 2 11.76 7.54 5.33
C GLN A 2 12.38 6.55 6.31
N GLY A 3 12.19 5.26 6.06
CA GLY A 3 12.71 4.17 6.86
C GLY A 3 12.82 2.91 6.01
N PRO A 4 13.65 1.94 6.39
CA PRO A 4 13.81 0.70 5.65
C PRO A 4 12.51 -0.11 5.66
N LEU A 5 12.20 -0.73 4.52
CA LEU A 5 11.14 -1.74 4.43
C LEU A 5 11.74 -3.10 4.78
N PHE A 6 11.12 -3.80 5.74
CA PHE A 6 11.44 -5.19 6.01
C PHE A 6 10.27 -6.10 5.63
N ILE A 7 10.60 -7.32 5.23
CA ILE A 7 9.63 -8.37 4.92
C ILE A 7 9.60 -9.35 6.09
N SER A 8 8.40 -9.61 6.59
CA SER A 8 8.12 -10.43 7.77
C SER A 8 7.47 -11.75 7.37
N ASN A 9 7.75 -12.81 8.14
CA ASN A 9 6.97 -14.04 8.09
C ASN A 9 5.74 -13.92 8.99
N ARG A 10 4.63 -14.55 8.60
CA ARG A 10 3.36 -14.46 9.33
C ARG A 10 3.46 -14.76 10.83
N ILE A 11 4.24 -15.77 11.22
CA ILE A 11 4.19 -16.37 12.57
C ILE A 11 5.38 -15.94 13.43
N GLN A 12 6.57 -15.76 12.84
CA GLN A 12 7.78 -15.46 13.61
C GLN A 12 8.83 -14.76 12.75
N GLU A 13 9.49 -13.75 13.33
CA GLU A 13 10.62 -13.10 12.67
C GLU A 13 11.90 -13.93 12.74
N ASN A 14 12.67 -13.91 11.65
CA ASN A 14 13.94 -14.62 11.59
C ASN A 14 15.05 -13.86 12.34
N PHE A 15 16.14 -14.57 12.64
CA PHE A 15 17.28 -14.03 13.39
C PHE A 15 17.91 -12.80 12.70
N PHE A 16 18.07 -12.83 11.38
CA PHE A 16 18.67 -11.75 10.60
C PHE A 16 17.83 -10.46 10.63
N TYR A 17 16.51 -10.58 10.62
CA TYR A 17 15.58 -9.46 10.75
C TYR A 17 15.75 -8.74 12.09
N LYS A 18 15.82 -9.50 13.19
CA LYS A 18 16.01 -8.95 14.53
C LYS A 18 17.37 -8.25 14.68
N GLN A 19 18.43 -8.85 14.12
CA GLN A 19 19.73 -8.18 14.07
C GLN A 19 19.69 -6.89 13.26
N ALA A 20 19.04 -6.87 12.11
CA ALA A 20 18.97 -5.69 11.26
C ALA A 20 18.23 -4.53 11.96
N ILE A 21 17.12 -4.81 12.65
CA ILE A 21 16.40 -3.82 13.47
C ILE A 21 17.31 -3.21 14.53
N THR A 22 18.02 -4.06 15.28
CA THR A 22 18.93 -3.61 16.35
C THR A 22 20.10 -2.81 15.78
N ASN A 23 20.74 -3.30 14.72
CA ASN A 23 21.92 -2.66 14.11
C ASN A 23 21.59 -1.30 13.49
N LEU A 24 20.37 -1.13 12.98
CA LEU A 24 19.90 0.14 12.43
C LEU A 24 19.27 1.06 13.49
N GLY A 25 19.24 0.64 14.77
CA GLY A 25 18.71 1.45 15.88
C GLY A 25 17.21 1.75 15.76
N ILE A 26 16.45 0.83 15.17
CA ILE A 26 15.02 1.03 14.91
C ILE A 26 14.24 0.78 16.20
N ASN A 27 13.65 1.85 16.74
CA ASN A 27 12.90 1.81 17.99
C ASN A 27 11.39 1.93 17.81
N ASP A 28 10.95 2.32 16.61
CA ASP A 28 9.53 2.48 16.26
C ASP A 28 9.27 1.82 14.90
N THR A 29 8.14 1.14 14.80
CA THR A 29 7.76 0.31 13.67
C THR A 29 6.31 0.54 13.28
N ILE A 30 6.07 0.46 11.97
CA ILE A 30 4.72 0.48 11.39
C ILE A 30 4.51 -0.86 10.70
N ILE A 31 3.36 -1.46 10.96
CA ILE A 31 2.97 -2.70 10.30
C ILE A 31 2.01 -2.38 9.17
N VAL A 32 2.26 -2.97 8.00
CA VAL A 32 1.34 -2.89 6.86
C VAL A 32 0.76 -4.27 6.59
N GLY A 33 -0.56 -4.36 6.64
CA GLY A 33 -1.31 -5.60 6.48
C GLY A 33 -1.90 -6.11 7.79
N GLY A 34 -2.94 -6.94 7.67
CA GLY A 34 -3.67 -7.44 8.83
C GLY A 34 -3.06 -8.68 9.47
N THR A 35 -3.74 -9.20 10.50
CA THR A 35 -3.26 -10.32 11.32
C THR A 35 -3.14 -11.65 10.55
N ASN A 36 -3.82 -11.77 9.42
CA ASN A 36 -3.65 -12.88 8.49
C ASN A 36 -2.31 -12.83 7.74
N ALA A 37 -1.75 -11.63 7.51
CA ALA A 37 -0.45 -11.45 6.88
C ALA A 37 0.68 -11.43 7.93
N ILE A 38 0.50 -10.68 9.02
CA ILE A 38 1.47 -10.54 10.12
C ILE A 38 0.73 -10.75 11.44
N ALA A 39 0.89 -11.93 12.05
CA ALA A 39 0.14 -12.32 13.23
C ALA A 39 0.46 -11.42 14.44
N LYS A 40 -0.46 -11.38 15.41
CA LYS A 40 -0.26 -10.66 16.68
C LYS A 40 0.98 -11.13 17.44
N ALA A 41 1.35 -12.41 17.31
CA ALA A 41 2.56 -12.96 17.91
C ALA A 41 3.86 -12.41 17.30
N VAL A 42 3.83 -11.89 16.08
CA VAL A 42 4.97 -11.20 15.45
C VAL A 42 5.08 -9.78 15.97
N GLU A 43 3.95 -9.09 16.12
CA GLU A 43 3.89 -7.75 16.72
C GLU A 43 4.61 -7.65 18.05
N THR A 44 4.45 -8.65 18.92
CA THR A 44 5.09 -8.67 20.24
C THR A 44 6.60 -8.90 20.17
N GLN A 45 7.16 -9.20 19.00
CA GLN A 45 8.58 -9.39 18.76
C GLN A 45 9.24 -8.17 18.13
N LEU A 46 8.45 -7.18 17.71
CA LEU A 46 8.96 -5.93 17.18
C LEU A 46 9.29 -4.95 18.33
N PRO A 47 10.06 -3.89 18.05
CA PRO A 47 10.13 -2.71 18.91
C PRO A 47 8.72 -2.09 19.11
N LYS A 48 8.67 -0.82 19.52
CA LYS A 48 7.38 -0.12 19.60
C LYS A 48 6.66 -0.20 18.25
N VAL A 49 5.43 -0.72 18.26
CA VAL A 49 4.53 -0.68 17.09
C VAL A 49 3.64 0.53 17.27
N SER A 50 3.97 1.63 16.58
CA SER A 50 3.18 2.87 16.67
C SER A 50 1.89 2.80 15.89
N GLU A 51 1.83 1.97 14.86
CA GLU A 51 0.69 1.88 13.97
C GLU A 51 0.63 0.54 13.23
N ARG A 52 -0.59 0.02 13.04
CA ARG A 52 -0.90 -1.01 12.04
C ARG A 52 -1.86 -0.41 11.01
N ILE A 53 -1.46 -0.44 9.75
CA ILE A 53 -2.27 -0.01 8.62
C ILE A 53 -2.76 -1.25 7.88
N GLU A 54 -4.06 -1.49 7.92
CA GLU A 54 -4.66 -2.68 7.31
C GLU A 54 -6.02 -2.38 6.67
N GLY A 55 -6.45 -3.30 5.82
CA GLY A 55 -7.78 -3.38 5.26
C GLY A 55 -8.16 -4.83 5.05
N THR A 56 -9.45 -5.08 4.82
CA THR A 56 -9.99 -6.44 4.64
C THR A 56 -9.43 -7.15 3.41
N THR A 57 -9.05 -6.39 2.39
CA THR A 57 -8.28 -6.91 1.24
C THR A 57 -7.14 -5.96 0.88
N ARG A 58 -6.28 -6.37 -0.07
CA ARG A 58 -5.20 -5.53 -0.61
C ARG A 58 -5.67 -4.17 -1.12
N TYR A 59 -6.90 -4.09 -1.64
CA TYR A 59 -7.49 -2.87 -2.16
C TYR A 59 -7.80 -1.89 -1.03
N GLU A 60 -8.47 -2.36 0.03
CA GLU A 60 -8.76 -1.55 1.22
C GLU A 60 -7.48 -1.18 1.98
N THR A 61 -6.48 -2.06 2.05
CA THR A 61 -5.16 -1.73 2.62
C THR A 61 -4.49 -0.61 1.83
N SER A 62 -4.56 -0.62 0.48
CA SER A 62 -4.00 0.46 -0.34
C SER A 62 -4.67 1.82 -0.07
N VAL A 63 -5.99 1.82 0.15
CA VAL A 63 -6.74 3.01 0.56
C VAL A 63 -6.37 3.46 1.97
N ALA A 64 -6.19 2.52 2.91
CA ALA A 64 -5.78 2.84 4.28
C ALA A 64 -4.39 3.51 4.30
N ILE A 65 -3.42 2.97 3.55
CA ILE A 65 -2.10 3.60 3.39
C ILE A 65 -2.24 5.01 2.80
N ALA A 66 -3.05 5.17 1.76
CA ALA A 66 -3.25 6.47 1.11
C ALA A 66 -3.85 7.50 2.08
N LYS A 67 -4.87 7.12 2.86
CA LYS A 67 -5.47 7.98 3.89
C LYS A 67 -4.50 8.35 5.00
N THR A 68 -3.70 7.39 5.49
CA THR A 68 -2.86 7.60 6.65
C THR A 68 -1.55 8.33 6.32
N LYS A 69 -0.93 8.02 5.18
CA LYS A 69 0.42 8.50 4.84
C LYS A 69 0.45 9.54 3.73
N PHE A 70 -0.63 9.66 2.94
CA PHE A 70 -0.67 10.49 1.74
C PHE A 70 -1.94 11.33 1.62
N ALA A 71 -2.61 11.65 2.74
CA ALA A 71 -3.88 12.38 2.78
C ALA A 71 -3.86 13.71 1.99
N ASN A 72 -2.70 14.37 1.96
CA ASN A 72 -2.52 15.68 1.35
C ASN A 72 -1.83 15.62 -0.03
N SER A 73 -1.70 14.42 -0.62
CA SER A 73 -1.07 14.29 -1.93
C SER A 73 -2.04 14.67 -3.05
N GLY A 74 -1.67 15.66 -3.88
CA GLY A 74 -2.37 15.95 -5.13
C GLY A 74 -2.10 14.91 -6.23
N LEU A 75 -1.09 14.07 -6.06
CA LEU A 75 -0.71 13.02 -7.02
C LEU A 75 -1.18 11.65 -6.53
N GLY A 76 -1.56 10.76 -7.45
CA GLY A 76 -1.85 9.36 -7.15
C GLY A 76 -1.53 8.44 -8.32
N TYR A 77 -1.32 7.16 -8.01
CA TYR A 77 -1.10 6.11 -9.00
C TYR A 77 -2.16 5.02 -8.85
N ILE A 78 -2.67 4.50 -9.98
CA ILE A 78 -3.50 3.31 -10.01
C ILE A 78 -2.67 2.17 -10.61
N ALA A 79 -2.66 1.01 -9.97
CA ALA A 79 -2.04 -0.19 -10.50
C ALA A 79 -2.94 -1.41 -10.31
N SER A 80 -2.68 -2.48 -11.07
CA SER A 80 -3.42 -3.74 -10.94
C SER A 80 -3.08 -4.39 -9.59
N GLY A 81 -4.10 -4.74 -8.82
CA GLY A 81 -3.92 -5.53 -7.60
C GLY A 81 -3.70 -7.02 -7.86
N GLU A 82 -3.79 -7.48 -9.10
CA GLU A 82 -3.70 -8.90 -9.47
C GLU A 82 -2.33 -9.25 -10.06
N VAL A 83 -1.67 -8.29 -10.72
CA VAL A 83 -0.36 -8.49 -11.34
C VAL A 83 0.72 -7.66 -10.65
N TYR A 84 1.53 -8.32 -9.83
CA TYR A 84 2.52 -7.66 -8.97
C TYR A 84 3.67 -6.96 -9.72
N ALA A 85 4.02 -7.40 -10.93
CA ALA A 85 5.16 -6.86 -11.68
C ALA A 85 5.01 -5.35 -11.97
N ASP A 86 3.80 -4.88 -12.29
CA ASP A 86 3.54 -3.45 -12.60
C ASP A 86 3.54 -2.58 -11.33
N VAL A 87 3.12 -3.15 -10.20
CA VAL A 87 3.10 -2.46 -8.90
C VAL A 87 4.52 -2.26 -8.36
N LEU A 88 5.40 -3.24 -8.56
CA LEU A 88 6.77 -3.17 -8.03
C LEU A 88 7.60 -2.07 -8.69
N VAL A 89 7.42 -1.85 -9.99
CA VAL A 89 8.19 -0.83 -10.73
C VAL A 89 7.75 0.60 -10.42
N ILE A 90 6.50 0.81 -9.97
CA ILE A 90 6.03 2.16 -9.63
C ILE A 90 6.45 2.62 -8.23
N GLY A 91 6.73 1.68 -7.32
CA GLY A 91 7.07 1.97 -5.92
C GLY A 91 8.09 3.10 -5.73
N PRO A 92 9.27 3.06 -6.37
CA PRO A 92 10.27 4.12 -6.24
C PRO A 92 9.78 5.50 -6.72
N THR A 93 9.04 5.54 -7.83
CA THR A 93 8.49 6.79 -8.38
C THR A 93 7.39 7.36 -7.48
N ALA A 94 6.48 6.51 -7.00
CA ALA A 94 5.42 6.91 -6.08
C ALA A 94 6.00 7.45 -4.76
N ALA A 95 7.02 6.78 -4.22
CA ALA A 95 7.73 7.22 -3.03
C ALA A 95 8.43 8.58 -3.25
N ARG A 96 9.12 8.77 -4.38
CA ARG A 96 9.77 10.05 -4.74
C ARG A 96 8.76 11.19 -4.84
N ASN A 97 7.58 10.92 -5.38
CA ASN A 97 6.52 11.92 -5.57
C ASN A 97 5.61 12.09 -4.34
N ASN A 98 5.91 11.40 -3.23
CA ASN A 98 5.10 11.39 -2.03
C ASN A 98 3.61 11.11 -2.32
N ALA A 99 3.36 10.12 -3.19
CA ALA A 99 2.05 9.80 -3.73
C ALA A 99 1.65 8.36 -3.39
N PRO A 100 0.36 8.08 -3.13
CA PRO A 100 -0.10 6.73 -2.89
C PRO A 100 -0.20 5.93 -4.18
N VAL A 101 -0.06 4.61 -4.05
CA VAL A 101 -0.44 3.63 -5.08
C VAL A 101 -1.72 2.96 -4.63
N LEU A 102 -2.79 3.18 -5.39
CA LEU A 102 -4.09 2.55 -5.20
C LEU A 102 -4.19 1.33 -6.11
N LEU A 103 -4.72 0.23 -5.55
CA LEU A 103 -4.88 -1.01 -6.29
C LEU A 103 -6.31 -1.15 -6.80
N THR A 104 -6.47 -1.73 -7.98
CA THR A 104 -7.78 -2.09 -8.53
C THR A 104 -7.79 -3.52 -9.10
N PRO A 105 -8.90 -4.27 -9.01
CA PRO A 105 -9.08 -5.50 -9.78
C PRO A 105 -9.17 -5.20 -11.28
N THR A 106 -8.84 -6.20 -12.11
CA THR A 106 -8.97 -6.09 -13.57
C THR A 106 -10.44 -6.09 -14.00
N ALA A 107 -11.28 -6.86 -13.30
CA ALA A 107 -12.65 -7.11 -13.72
C ALA A 107 -13.62 -5.96 -13.39
N LYS A 108 -13.45 -5.30 -12.24
CA LYS A 108 -14.36 -4.25 -11.76
C LYS A 108 -13.69 -3.41 -10.67
N ALA A 109 -13.92 -2.11 -10.67
CA ALA A 109 -13.44 -1.23 -9.62
C ALA A 109 -14.06 -1.57 -8.25
N ARG A 110 -13.26 -1.43 -7.18
CA ARG A 110 -13.76 -1.58 -5.81
C ARG A 110 -14.43 -0.28 -5.38
N PRO A 111 -15.66 -0.32 -4.81
CA PRO A 111 -16.34 0.88 -4.35
C PRO A 111 -15.52 1.72 -3.36
N SER A 112 -14.80 1.05 -2.46
CA SER A 112 -13.90 1.67 -1.47
C SER A 112 -12.79 2.52 -2.10
N VAL A 113 -12.25 2.06 -3.24
CA VAL A 113 -11.18 2.75 -3.97
C VAL A 113 -11.75 3.91 -4.79
N ALA A 114 -12.86 3.68 -5.49
CA ALA A 114 -13.54 4.71 -6.27
C ALA A 114 -14.02 5.88 -5.39
N GLU A 115 -14.62 5.57 -4.23
CA GLU A 115 -15.05 6.57 -3.27
C GLU A 115 -13.88 7.39 -2.72
N TYR A 116 -12.76 6.71 -2.39
CA TYR A 116 -11.57 7.40 -1.94
C TYR A 116 -10.99 8.33 -3.01
N ILE A 117 -10.87 7.89 -4.27
CA ILE A 117 -10.38 8.72 -5.37
C ILE A 117 -11.25 9.98 -5.54
N LYS A 118 -12.58 9.80 -5.50
CA LYS A 118 -13.54 10.91 -5.61
C LYS A 118 -13.39 11.93 -4.48
N ASN A 119 -13.17 11.45 -3.25
CA ASN A 119 -13.04 12.31 -2.07
C ASN A 119 -11.67 12.96 -1.96
N ALA A 120 -10.59 12.25 -2.32
CA ALA A 120 -9.22 12.72 -2.27
C ALA A 120 -8.93 13.81 -3.32
N LYS A 121 -9.70 13.85 -4.42
CA LYS A 121 -9.62 14.88 -5.48
C LYS A 121 -8.18 15.08 -5.97
N PHE A 122 -7.51 14.01 -6.35
CA PHE A 122 -6.18 14.07 -6.95
C PHE A 122 -6.15 15.05 -8.13
N GLU A 123 -5.16 15.94 -8.14
CA GLU A 123 -4.83 16.82 -9.27
C GLU A 123 -4.39 16.00 -10.48
N LYS A 124 -3.65 14.91 -10.23
CA LYS A 124 -3.21 13.98 -11.26
C LYS A 124 -3.23 12.54 -10.77
N LEU A 125 -3.95 11.71 -11.50
CA LEU A 125 -4.01 10.26 -11.29
C LEU A 125 -3.38 9.56 -12.49
N THR A 126 -2.35 8.76 -12.26
CA THR A 126 -1.62 8.04 -13.33
C THR A 126 -1.91 6.56 -13.25
N VAL A 127 -2.42 5.98 -14.34
CA VAL A 127 -2.63 4.53 -14.45
C VAL A 127 -1.32 3.87 -14.87
N VAL A 128 -0.91 2.84 -14.15
CA VAL A 128 0.33 2.09 -14.38
C VAL A 128 -0.02 0.64 -14.60
N GLY A 129 0.05 0.25 -15.87
CA GLY A 129 -0.33 -1.07 -16.36
C GLY A 129 -1.01 -0.95 -17.71
N GLY A 130 -0.91 -2.01 -18.52
CA GLY A 130 -1.61 -2.05 -19.82
C GLY A 130 -3.12 -2.20 -19.64
N THR A 131 -3.87 -1.86 -20.69
CA THR A 131 -5.34 -1.97 -20.73
C THR A 131 -5.86 -3.39 -20.51
N GLY A 132 -5.06 -4.42 -20.80
CA GLY A 132 -5.40 -5.81 -20.47
C GLY A 132 -5.43 -6.12 -18.97
N ARG A 133 -4.87 -5.25 -18.12
CA ARG A 133 -4.82 -5.40 -16.64
C ARG A 133 -5.62 -4.32 -15.93
N ILE A 134 -5.74 -3.15 -16.54
CA ILE A 134 -6.57 -2.05 -16.05
C ILE A 134 -7.37 -1.54 -17.24
N PRO A 135 -8.52 -2.18 -17.56
CA PRO A 135 -9.35 -1.80 -18.68
C PRO A 135 -9.88 -0.37 -18.52
N ASP A 136 -10.09 0.33 -19.63
CA ASP A 136 -10.63 1.71 -19.62
C ASP A 136 -11.99 1.79 -18.90
N ALA A 137 -12.80 0.73 -18.96
CA ALA A 137 -14.04 0.62 -18.20
C ALA A 137 -13.82 0.73 -16.68
N VAL A 138 -12.77 0.07 -16.15
CA VAL A 138 -12.42 0.15 -14.73
C VAL A 138 -11.88 1.54 -14.38
N VAL A 139 -11.07 2.14 -15.25
CA VAL A 139 -10.59 3.53 -15.07
C VAL A 139 -11.77 4.50 -14.99
N LYS A 140 -12.77 4.32 -15.83
CA LYS A 140 -14.00 5.11 -15.82
C LYS A 140 -14.83 4.90 -14.56
N GLU A 141 -14.94 3.67 -14.07
CA GLU A 141 -15.60 3.39 -12.78
C GLU A 141 -14.87 4.05 -11.60
N LEU A 142 -13.53 4.11 -11.63
CA LEU A 142 -12.72 4.72 -10.57
C LEU A 142 -12.76 6.26 -10.59
N THR A 143 -12.78 6.86 -11.77
CA THR A 143 -12.62 8.32 -11.94
C THR A 143 -13.90 9.06 -12.28
N GLY A 144 -14.94 8.33 -12.73
CA GLY A 144 -16.18 8.90 -13.24
C GLY A 144 -16.02 9.66 -14.56
N LYS A 145 -14.86 9.55 -15.23
CA LYS A 145 -14.52 10.22 -16.47
C LYS A 145 -14.18 9.19 -17.55
#